data_AF-A0A371F0H0-F1
#
_entry.id   AF-A0A371F0H0-F1
#
_cell.length_a   1.000
_cell.length_b   1.000
_cell.length_c   1.000
_cell.angle_alpha   90.00
_cell.angle_beta   90.00
_cell.angle_gamma   90.00
#
_symmetry.space_group_name_H-M   'P 1'
#
loop_
_entity.id
_entity.type
_entity.pdbx_description
1 polymer ?
#
loop_
_entity_poly.entity_id
_entity_poly.type
_entity_poly.pdbx_seq_one_letter_code
_entity_poly.pdbx_strand_id
1 'polypeptide(L)' 'MEKKSIAGLCFLLLLLFVAQEVVVQSEAKTCENLADTYKGPCFTTGSCDDHCKNKEHLISGRCRDDVRCWCTRNC' A
#
# COMPACT_ATOMS: atom_id res chain seq x y z
N MET A 1 15.01 45.13 17.73
CA MET A 1 15.21 44.48 16.42
C MET A 1 14.48 43.14 16.45
N GLU A 2 13.15 43.13 16.42
CA GLU A 2 12.40 41.89 16.78
C GLU A 2 11.25 41.57 15.82
N LYS A 3 10.54 42.60 15.34
CA LYS A 3 9.47 42.48 14.34
C LYS A 3 9.88 41.88 12.98
N LYS A 4 11.14 42.08 12.56
CA LYS A 4 11.66 41.55 11.28
C LYS A 4 11.97 40.05 11.37
N SER A 5 12.24 39.55 12.58
CA SER A 5 12.53 38.14 12.86
C SER A 5 11.25 37.29 12.86
N ILE A 6 10.15 37.83 13.42
CA ILE A 6 8.85 37.14 13.50
C ILE A 6 8.26 36.90 12.10
N ALA A 7 8.32 37.90 11.22
CA ALA A 7 7.84 37.75 9.85
C ALA A 7 8.59 36.65 9.07
N GLY A 8 9.91 36.55 9.26
CA GLY A 8 10.73 35.49 8.66
C GLY A 8 10.40 34.11 9.23
N LEU A 9 10.16 34.02 10.55
CA LEU A 9 9.77 32.78 11.20
C LEU A 9 8.39 32.30 10.74
N CYS A 10 7.40 33.20 10.65
CA CYS A 10 6.08 32.88 10.11
C CYS A 10 6.16 32.41 8.65
N PHE A 11 7.01 33.04 7.83
CA PHE A 11 7.19 32.63 6.44
C PHE A 11 7.83 31.23 6.31
N LEU A 12 8.84 30.92 7.15
CA LEU A 12 9.44 29.59 7.23
C LEU A 12 8.43 28.52 7.66
N LEU A 13 7.57 28.84 8.64
CA LEU A 13 6.52 27.92 9.10
C LEU A 13 5.49 27.66 8.00
N LEU A 14 5.08 28.68 7.23
CA LEU A 14 4.19 28.53 6.09
C LEU A 14 4.80 27.65 4.99
N LEU A 15 6.09 27.83 4.67
CA LEU A 15 6.79 26.99 3.68
C LEU A 15 6.86 25.51 4.11
N LEU A 16 7.13 25.25 5.39
CA LEU A 16 7.11 23.90 5.96
C LEU A 16 5.69 23.31 5.95
N PHE A 17 4.66 24.14 6.10
CA PHE A 17 3.26 23.71 6.02
C PHE A 17 2.86 23.35 4.59
N VAL A 18 3.30 24.08 3.58
CA VAL A 18 3.02 23.73 2.17
C VAL A 18 3.78 22.46 1.74
N ALA A 19 4.97 22.22 2.27
CA ALA A 19 5.79 21.05 1.89
C ALA A 19 5.17 19.69 2.28
N GLN A 20 4.38 19.64 3.35
CA GLN A 20 3.71 18.40 3.79
C GLN A 20 2.49 18.03 2.93
N GLU A 21 1.95 18.96 2.15
CA GLU A 21 0.75 18.75 1.33
C GLU A 21 1.07 18.08 -0.02
N VAL A 22 2.36 18.05 -0.41
CA VAL A 22 2.80 17.55 -1.73
C VAL A 22 3.31 16.11 -1.68
N VAL A 23 3.27 15.46 -0.52
CA VAL A 23 3.49 14.01 -0.43
C VAL A 23 2.19 13.31 -0.78
N VAL A 24 1.84 13.33 -2.07
CA VAL A 24 0.90 12.37 -2.63
C VAL A 24 1.53 11.00 -2.39
N GLN A 25 1.03 10.28 -1.39
CA GLN A 25 1.33 8.87 -1.24
C GLN A 25 0.86 8.21 -2.54
N SER A 26 1.79 7.96 -3.44
CA SER A 26 1.54 7.07 -4.56
C SER A 26 1.49 5.68 -3.96
N GLU A 27 0.34 5.32 -3.39
CA GLU A 27 0.03 3.91 -3.21
C GLU A 27 0.20 3.27 -4.59
N ALA A 28 1.15 2.34 -4.69
CA ALA A 28 1.30 1.55 -5.91
C ALA A 28 -0.08 0.98 -6.24
N LYS A 29 -0.50 1.06 -7.51
CA LYS A 29 -1.76 0.44 -7.87
C LYS A 29 -1.59 -1.05 -7.59
N THR A 30 -2.59 -1.64 -6.98
CA THR A 30 -2.60 -3.08 -6.71
C THR A 30 -3.66 -3.72 -7.57
N CYS A 31 -3.32 -4.88 -8.11
CA CYS A 31 -4.20 -5.69 -8.94
C CYS A 31 -4.24 -7.10 -8.37
N GLU A 32 -5.39 -7.76 -8.50
CA GLU A 32 -5.54 -9.15 -8.09
C GLU A 32 -5.47 -10.08 -9.31
N ASN A 33 -4.72 -11.18 -9.17
CA ASN A 33 -4.71 -12.29 -10.12
C ASN A 33 -5.04 -13.60 -9.41
N LEU A 34 -5.55 -14.56 -10.16
CA LEU A 34 -5.69 -15.92 -9.67
C LEU A 34 -4.29 -16.47 -9.34
N ALA A 35 -4.16 -17.19 -8.22
CA ALA A 35 -2.92 -17.86 -7.84
C ALA A 35 -2.55 -18.93 -8.88
N ASP A 36 -1.29 -18.93 -9.34
CA ASP A 36 -0.79 -19.84 -10.37
C ASP A 36 -0.59 -21.27 -9.84
N THR A 37 -0.20 -21.42 -8.57
CA THR A 37 0.21 -22.72 -8.02
C THR A 37 -0.55 -23.16 -6.78
N TYR A 38 -1.52 -22.37 -6.31
CA TYR A 38 -2.34 -22.72 -5.16
C TYR A 38 -3.21 -23.95 -5.46
N LYS A 39 -3.13 -24.98 -4.62
CA LYS A 39 -3.81 -26.26 -4.85
C LYS A 39 -5.03 -26.39 -3.95
N GLY A 40 -6.16 -26.73 -4.56
CA GLY A 40 -7.41 -27.03 -3.87
C GLY A 40 -8.25 -25.78 -3.56
N PRO A 41 -9.43 -25.99 -2.97
CA PRO A 41 -10.32 -24.90 -2.58
C PRO A 41 -9.71 -24.03 -1.49
N CYS A 42 -9.99 -22.74 -1.56
CA CYS A 42 -9.57 -21.73 -0.62
C CYS A 42 -10.67 -21.49 0.43
N PHE A 43 -10.47 -22.01 1.64
CA PHE A 43 -11.40 -21.80 2.76
C PHE A 43 -10.85 -20.84 3.82
N THR A 44 -9.53 -20.66 3.84
CA THR A 44 -8.81 -19.86 4.84
C THR A 44 -7.92 -18.84 4.14
N THR A 45 -8.24 -17.55 4.30
CA THR A 45 -7.45 -16.45 3.74
C THR A 45 -5.98 -16.50 4.15
N GLY A 46 -5.66 -16.91 5.38
CA GLY A 46 -4.27 -17.03 5.83
C GLY A 46 -3.43 -18.01 5.02
N SER A 47 -3.99 -19.16 4.64
CA SER A 47 -3.27 -20.15 3.82
C SER A 47 -3.01 -19.65 2.40
N CYS A 48 -3.93 -18.87 1.86
CA CYS A 48 -3.76 -18.21 0.56
C CYS A 48 -2.75 -17.07 0.63
N ASP A 49 -2.81 -16.23 1.66
CA ASP A 49 -1.86 -15.14 1.87
C ASP A 49 -0.42 -15.65 2.02
N ASP A 50 -0.22 -16.68 2.85
CA ASP A 50 1.08 -17.34 3.01
C ASP A 50 1.57 -17.94 1.69
N HIS A 51 0.68 -18.52 0.88
CA HIS A 51 1.05 -19.04 -0.43
C HIS A 51 1.47 -17.91 -1.38
N CYS A 52 0.67 -16.87 -1.53
CA CYS A 52 0.95 -15.75 -2.43
C CYS A 52 2.28 -15.06 -2.06
N LYS A 53 2.55 -14.85 -0.77
CA LYS A 53 3.80 -14.23 -0.29
C LYS A 53 5.02 -15.14 -0.46
N ASN A 54 4.90 -16.40 -0.05
CA ASN A 54 6.07 -17.30 0.07
C ASN A 54 6.34 -18.14 -1.19
N LYS A 55 5.33 -18.38 -2.03
CA LYS A 55 5.45 -19.23 -3.24
C LYS A 55 5.42 -18.42 -4.53
N GLU A 56 4.55 -17.41 -4.61
CA GLU A 56 4.41 -16.58 -5.81
C GLU A 56 5.13 -15.23 -5.67
N HIS A 57 5.68 -14.93 -4.48
CA HIS A 57 6.40 -13.69 -4.17
C HIS A 57 5.58 -12.42 -4.46
N LEU A 58 4.28 -12.50 -4.16
CA LEU A 58 3.30 -11.43 -4.31
C LEU A 58 3.01 -10.75 -2.96
N ILE A 59 2.27 -9.64 -2.97
CA ILE A 59 2.10 -8.74 -1.81
C ILE A 59 1.23 -9.39 -0.73
N SER A 60 0.13 -10.01 -1.15
CA SER A 60 -0.85 -10.66 -0.27
C SER A 60 -1.72 -11.64 -1.03
N GLY A 61 -2.57 -12.36 -0.33
CA GLY A 61 -3.56 -13.26 -0.93
C GLY A 61 -4.85 -13.36 -0.11
N ARG A 62 -5.96 -13.64 -0.78
CA ARG A 62 -7.23 -13.94 -0.12
C ARG A 62 -8.09 -14.95 -0.86
N CYS A 63 -8.91 -15.67 -0.09
CA CYS A 63 -10.00 -16.45 -0.66
C CYS A 63 -11.14 -15.52 -1.11
N ARG A 64 -11.75 -15.82 -2.25
CA ARG A 64 -12.96 -15.16 -2.75
C ARG A 64 -14.14 -16.14 -2.81
N ASP A 65 -15.31 -15.62 -3.16
CA ASP A 65 -16.57 -16.37 -3.23
C ASP A 65 -16.54 -17.53 -4.25
N ASP A 66 -15.57 -17.51 -5.17
CA ASP A 66 -15.31 -18.58 -6.14
C ASP A 66 -14.47 -19.73 -5.57
N VAL A 67 -14.24 -19.75 -4.25
CA VAL A 67 -13.41 -20.72 -3.50
C VAL A 67 -11.99 -20.86 -4.06
N ARG A 68 -11.49 -19.85 -4.77
CA ARG A 68 -10.12 -19.81 -5.29
C ARG A 68 -9.28 -18.80 -4.52
N CYS A 69 -7.96 -19.03 -4.54
CA CYS A 69 -6.98 -18.11 -3.97
C CYS A 69 -6.64 -17.04 -5.00
N TRP A 70 -6.78 -15.78 -4.62
CA TRP A 70 -6.42 -14.62 -5.43
C TRP A 70 -5.27 -13.88 -4.75
N CYS A 71 -4.21 -13.64 -5.50
CA CYS A 71 -3.02 -12.93 -5.04
C CYS A 71 -3.02 -11.47 -5.49
N THR A 72 -2.54 -10.59 -4.64
CA THR A 72 -2.40 -9.15 -4.90
C THR A 72 -0.97 -8.85 -5.33
N ARG A 73 -0.80 -8.11 -6.43
CA ARG A 73 0.50 -7.68 -6.96
C ARG A 73 0.50 -6.21 -7.30
N ASN A 74 1.70 -5.64 -7.44
CA ASN A 74 1.85 -4.28 -7.95
C ASN A 74 1.49 -4.24 -9.45
N CYS A 75 0.77 -3.20 -9.82
CA CYS A 75 0.45 -2.74 -11.15
C CYS A 75 0.46 -1.19 -11.14
#